data_AF-A0AAX0WR85-F1
#
_entry.id   AF-A0AAX0WR85-F1
#
_cell.length_a   1.000
_cell.length_b   1.000
_cell.length_c   1.000
_cell.angle_alpha   90.00
_cell.angle_beta   90.00
_cell.angle_gamma   90.00
#
_symmetry.space_group_name_H-M   'P 1'
#
loop_
_entity.id
_entity.type
_entity.pdbx_description
1 polymer ?
#
loop_
_entity_poly.entity_id
_entity_poly.type
_entity_poly.pdbx_seq_one_letter_code
_entity_poly.pdbx_strand_id
1 'polypeptide(L)'
;MSKVINEALKTPMGLFWIVAVILGFIVFTDTHSRYYRIIAGTLHSISHLFAAFLLGWAAIVFCAYLGLPYDSTLQLLLTGVLIFIGGWIIGSCIMGIYLSLSLNGFGRHSNEAFSSLAIQDWKNFLRIKIEPTGEVTIYPIGVRKVPRKWKAKESNTAGPDLIPDDSKATAPELIEKPIKLSGISRRIS
;
A
#
# COMPACT_ATOMS: atom_id res chain seq x y z
N MET A 1 -26.71 18.91 -24.54
CA MET A 1 -26.02 17.72 -23.96
C MET A 1 -25.40 16.84 -25.06
N SER A 2 -24.73 17.42 -26.08
CA SER A 2 -24.88 16.90 -27.45
C SER A 2 -23.64 16.90 -28.38
N LYS A 3 -22.47 17.38 -27.94
CA LYS A 3 -21.22 17.24 -28.73
C LYS A 3 -20.14 16.49 -27.97
N VAL A 4 -19.88 16.89 -26.73
CA VAL A 4 -18.88 16.24 -25.86
C VAL A 4 -19.19 14.76 -25.61
N ILE A 5 -20.44 14.43 -25.29
CA ILE A 5 -20.85 13.03 -25.09
C ILE A 5 -20.73 12.23 -26.40
N ASN A 6 -21.08 12.82 -27.54
CA ASN A 6 -20.97 12.17 -28.84
C ASN A 6 -19.51 11.92 -29.25
N GLU A 7 -18.60 12.86 -29.01
CA GLU A 7 -17.16 12.67 -29.27
C GLU A 7 -16.52 11.67 -28.30
N ALA A 8 -16.96 11.65 -27.04
CA ALA A 8 -16.55 10.62 -26.07
C ALA A 8 -17.00 9.21 -26.49
N LEU A 9 -18.22 9.08 -27.05
CA LEU A 9 -18.72 7.81 -27.58
C LEU A 9 -17.98 7.36 -28.85
N LYS A 10 -17.44 8.30 -29.64
CA LYS A 10 -16.62 8.01 -30.84
C LYS A 10 -15.18 7.60 -30.51
N THR A 11 -14.76 7.72 -29.25
CA THR A 11 -13.44 7.29 -28.78
C THR A 11 -13.60 6.08 -27.85
N PRO A 12 -13.99 4.90 -28.39
CA PRO A 12 -14.34 3.72 -27.59
C PRO A 12 -13.21 3.28 -26.66
N MET A 13 -11.96 3.51 -27.07
CA MET A 13 -10.78 3.23 -26.26
C MET A 13 -10.68 4.14 -25.03
N GLY A 14 -11.00 5.43 -25.15
CA GLY A 14 -10.96 6.37 -24.02
C GLY A 14 -12.04 6.04 -22.98
N LEU A 15 -13.26 5.76 -23.44
CA LEU A 15 -14.35 5.35 -22.56
C LEU A 15 -14.03 4.03 -21.84
N PHE A 16 -13.45 3.06 -22.56
CA PHE A 16 -12.99 1.80 -21.97
C PHE A 16 -12.01 2.06 -20.82
N TRP A 17 -10.98 2.88 -21.03
CA TRP A 17 -9.98 3.15 -19.98
C TRP A 17 -10.56 3.89 -18.78
N ILE A 18 -11.49 4.83 -18.98
CA ILE A 18 -12.18 5.50 -17.86
C ILE A 18 -12.95 4.49 -17.01
N VAL A 19 -13.75 3.63 -17.65
CA VAL A 19 -14.54 2.60 -16.94
C VAL A 19 -13.62 1.58 -16.27
N ALA A 20 -12.58 1.12 -16.96
CA ALA A 20 -11.61 0.17 -16.43
C ALA A 20 -10.88 0.72 -15.19
N VAL A 21 -10.48 1.99 -15.22
CA VAL A 21 -9.83 2.65 -14.08
C VAL A 21 -10.80 2.76 -12.89
N ILE A 22 -12.04 3.19 -13.12
CA ILE A 22 -13.05 3.28 -12.06
C ILE A 22 -13.31 1.90 -11.44
N LEU A 23 -13.52 0.88 -12.27
CA LEU A 23 -13.73 -0.49 -11.79
C LEU A 23 -12.50 -1.02 -11.05
N GLY A 24 -11.30 -0.76 -11.56
CA GLY A 24 -10.04 -1.14 -10.95
C GLY A 24 -9.91 -0.60 -9.53
N PHE A 25 -10.16 0.69 -9.32
CA PHE A 25 -10.10 1.32 -8.00
C PHE A 25 -11.24 0.90 -7.06
N ILE A 26 -12.45 0.64 -7.57
CA ILE A 26 -13.54 0.07 -6.76
C ILE A 26 -13.20 -1.34 -6.28
N VAL A 27 -12.61 -2.17 -7.14
CA VAL A 27 -12.15 -3.52 -6.78
C VAL A 27 -10.98 -3.45 -5.80
N PHE A 28 -10.03 -2.53 -6.04
CA PHE A 28 -8.89 -2.28 -5.16
C PHE A 28 -9.31 -1.84 -3.75
N THR A 29 -10.48 -1.21 -3.62
CA THR A 29 -11.04 -0.83 -2.32
C THR A 29 -11.62 -2.08 -1.63
N ASP A 30 -10.78 -2.97 -1.08
CA ASP A 30 -11.27 -4.19 -0.45
C ASP A 30 -11.80 -3.94 0.97
N THR A 31 -13.12 -3.94 1.13
CA THR A 31 -13.75 -3.75 2.43
C THR A 31 -15.01 -4.59 2.57
N HIS A 32 -15.31 -5.01 3.80
CA HIS A 32 -16.50 -5.81 4.08
C HIS A 32 -17.82 -5.04 3.91
N SER A 33 -17.81 -3.69 3.86
CA SER A 33 -19.02 -2.91 3.56
C SER A 33 -19.11 -2.55 2.09
N ARG A 34 -20.12 -3.10 1.41
CA ARG A 34 -20.39 -2.83 -0.01
C ARG A 34 -20.62 -1.35 -0.30
N TYR A 35 -21.30 -0.63 0.60
CA TYR A 35 -21.56 0.80 0.43
C TYR A 35 -20.28 1.64 0.55
N TYR A 36 -19.45 1.34 1.55
CA TYR A 36 -18.16 2.02 1.71
C TYR A 36 -17.27 1.77 0.50
N ARG A 37 -17.21 0.52 0.01
CA ARG A 37 -16.45 0.16 -1.19
C ARG A 37 -16.81 1.00 -2.40
N ILE A 38 -18.12 1.10 -2.67
CA ILE A 38 -18.62 1.82 -3.83
C ILE A 38 -18.35 3.31 -3.67
N ILE A 39 -18.68 3.91 -2.53
CA ILE A 39 -18.54 5.36 -2.32
C ILE A 39 -17.05 5.76 -2.28
N ALA A 40 -16.26 5.15 -1.41
CA ALA A 40 -14.85 5.48 -1.23
C ALA A 40 -14.03 5.15 -2.49
N GLY A 41 -14.26 3.98 -3.09
CA GLY A 41 -13.61 3.60 -4.35
C GLY A 41 -13.96 4.54 -5.50
N THR A 42 -15.22 4.97 -5.62
CA THR A 42 -15.64 5.93 -6.65
C THR A 42 -15.02 7.30 -6.41
N LEU A 43 -15.05 7.83 -5.18
CA LEU A 43 -14.42 9.11 -4.85
C LEU A 43 -12.91 9.09 -5.13
N HIS A 44 -12.24 8.00 -4.75
CA HIS A 44 -10.82 7.81 -5.01
C HIS A 44 -10.52 7.75 -6.52
N SER A 45 -11.31 7.00 -7.28
CA SER A 45 -11.22 6.94 -8.75
C SER A 45 -11.40 8.32 -9.40
N ILE A 46 -12.44 9.06 -8.99
CA ILE A 46 -12.72 10.40 -9.51
C ILE A 46 -11.57 11.35 -9.18
N SER A 47 -10.97 11.23 -8.00
CA SER A 47 -9.82 12.04 -7.60
C SER A 47 -8.61 11.81 -8.53
N HIS A 48 -8.31 10.55 -8.85
CA HIS A 48 -7.26 10.20 -9.80
C HIS A 48 -7.55 10.68 -11.23
N LEU A 49 -8.77 10.47 -11.72
CA LEU A 49 -9.18 10.91 -13.06
C LEU A 49 -9.14 12.43 -13.19
N PHE A 50 -9.62 13.15 -12.17
CA PHE A 50 -9.58 14.61 -12.13
C PHE A 50 -8.15 15.14 -12.09
N ALA A 51 -7.28 14.53 -11.28
CA ALA A 51 -5.86 14.89 -11.25
C ALA A 51 -5.16 14.62 -12.59
N ALA A 52 -5.42 13.48 -13.23
CA ALA A 52 -4.87 13.15 -14.54
C ALA A 52 -5.33 14.13 -15.62
N PHE A 53 -6.61 14.53 -15.59
CA PHE A 53 -7.14 15.57 -16.47
C PHE A 53 -6.43 16.91 -16.27
N LEU A 54 -6.33 17.40 -15.03
CA LEU A 54 -5.68 18.67 -14.72
C LEU A 54 -4.19 18.65 -15.11
N LEU A 55 -3.49 17.53 -14.86
CA LEU A 55 -2.10 17.36 -15.26
C LEU A 55 -1.91 17.38 -16.76
N GLY A 56 -2.73 16.63 -17.49
CA GLY A 56 -2.68 16.62 -18.95
C GLY A 56 -2.98 18.00 -19.53
N TRP A 57 -3.99 18.68 -19.00
CA TRP A 57 -4.32 20.03 -19.42
C TRP A 57 -3.18 21.02 -19.13
N ALA A 58 -2.64 21.02 -17.91
CA ALA A 58 -1.51 21.87 -17.53
C ALA A 58 -0.26 21.60 -18.38
N ALA A 59 0.05 20.34 -18.67
CA ALA A 59 1.19 19.96 -19.49
C ALA A 59 1.05 20.46 -20.95
N ILE A 60 -0.15 20.37 -21.53
CA ILE A 60 -0.42 20.92 -22.88
C ILE A 60 -0.31 22.45 -22.88
N VAL A 61 -0.90 23.12 -21.88
CA VAL A 61 -0.79 24.59 -21.73
C VAL A 61 0.67 25.02 -21.57
N PHE A 62 1.45 24.29 -20.78
CA PHE A 62 2.87 24.55 -20.60
C PHE A 62 3.66 24.37 -21.91
N CYS A 63 3.40 23.31 -22.68
CA CYS A 63 4.02 23.13 -23.99
C CYS A 63 3.64 24.24 -24.98
N ALA A 64 2.39 24.70 -24.95
CA ALA A 64 1.93 25.82 -25.76
C ALA A 64 2.63 27.13 -25.37
N TYR A 65 2.86 27.36 -24.08
CA TYR A 65 3.63 28.51 -23.58
C TYR A 65 5.09 28.47 -24.06
N LEU A 66 5.67 27.29 -24.22
CA LEU A 66 7.00 27.11 -24.83
C LEU A 66 7.00 27.27 -26.36
N GLY A 67 5.85 27.57 -26.97
CA GLY A 67 5.70 27.75 -28.42
C GLY A 67 5.76 26.45 -29.22
N LEU A 68 5.58 25.29 -28.57
CA LEU A 68 5.59 24.01 -29.27
C LEU A 68 4.30 23.84 -30.10
N PRO A 69 4.39 23.45 -31.38
CA PRO A 69 3.21 23.18 -32.19
C PRO A 69 2.39 22.04 -31.58
N TYR A 70 1.07 22.21 -31.58
CA TYR A 70 0.14 21.14 -31.20
C TYR A 70 0.37 19.92 -32.09
N ASP A 71 0.38 18.73 -31.47
CA ASP A 71 0.58 17.43 -32.13
C ASP A 71 2.00 17.23 -32.72
N SER A 72 2.95 18.12 -32.40
CA SER A 72 4.36 17.86 -32.71
C SER A 72 4.92 16.75 -31.83
N THR A 73 5.84 15.94 -32.37
CA THR A 73 6.47 14.84 -31.63
C THR A 73 7.11 15.31 -30.32
N LEU A 74 7.76 16.48 -30.33
CA LEU A 74 8.38 17.05 -29.13
C LEU A 74 7.33 17.45 -28.08
N GLN A 75 6.23 18.07 -28.50
CA GLN A 75 5.12 18.40 -27.59
C GLN A 75 4.52 17.15 -26.96
N LEU A 76 4.28 16.09 -27.76
CA LEU A 76 3.72 14.83 -27.27
C LEU A 76 4.66 14.14 -26.27
N LEU A 77 5.96 14.05 -26.58
CA LEU A 77 6.95 13.46 -25.69
C LEU A 77 7.08 14.23 -24.38
N LEU A 78 7.20 15.56 -24.45
CA LEU A 78 7.32 16.40 -23.25
C LEU A 78 6.05 16.31 -22.39
N THR A 79 4.87 16.37 -23.01
CA THR A 79 3.59 16.19 -22.32
C THR A 79 3.52 14.82 -21.63
N GLY A 80 3.93 13.75 -22.31
CA GLY A 80 4.00 12.41 -21.73
C GLY A 80 4.92 12.32 -20.51
N VAL A 81 6.12 12.91 -20.58
CA VAL A 81 7.06 12.96 -19.45
C VAL A 81 6.49 13.73 -18.27
N LEU A 82 5.88 14.89 -18.52
CA LEU A 82 5.27 15.72 -17.48
C LEU A 82 4.10 15.01 -16.80
N ILE A 83 3.23 14.36 -17.56
CA ILE A 83 2.13 13.55 -17.03
C ILE A 83 2.67 12.36 -16.23
N PHE A 84 3.72 11.69 -16.71
CA PHE A 84 4.31 10.56 -16.01
C PHE A 84 4.89 10.96 -14.65
N ILE A 85 5.75 11.98 -14.62
CA ILE A 85 6.39 12.46 -13.38
C ILE A 85 5.34 13.07 -12.45
N GLY A 86 4.49 13.96 -12.96
CA GLY A 86 3.45 14.60 -12.18
C GLY A 86 2.41 13.60 -11.66
N GLY A 87 2.03 12.63 -12.48
CA GLY A 87 1.12 11.54 -12.13
C GLY A 87 1.70 10.62 -11.06
N TRP A 88 3.01 10.33 -11.12
CA TRP A 88 3.68 9.58 -10.06
C TRP A 88 3.59 10.31 -8.72
N ILE A 89 3.94 11.60 -8.69
CA ILE A 89 3.94 12.39 -7.45
C ILE A 89 2.51 12.56 -6.92
N ILE A 90 1.61 13.15 -7.73
CA ILE A 90 0.24 13.48 -7.31
C ILE A 90 -0.57 12.21 -7.06
N GLY A 91 -0.44 11.19 -7.91
CA GLY A 91 -1.11 9.90 -7.72
C GLY A 91 -0.70 9.24 -6.41
N SER A 92 0.60 9.24 -6.07
CA SER A 92 1.09 8.70 -4.79
C SER A 92 0.54 9.49 -3.60
N CYS A 93 0.44 10.82 -3.70
CA CYS A 93 -0.17 11.65 -2.67
C CYS A 93 -1.67 11.36 -2.49
N ILE A 94 -2.43 11.23 -3.59
CA ILE A 94 -3.86 10.87 -3.54
C ILE A 94 -4.04 9.51 -2.85
N MET A 95 -3.21 8.52 -3.21
CA MET A 95 -3.21 7.21 -2.55
C MET A 95 -2.91 7.33 -1.05
N GLY A 96 -1.87 8.09 -0.68
CA GLY A 96 -1.51 8.31 0.73
C GLY A 96 -2.62 8.98 1.55
N ILE A 97 -3.26 10.01 1.00
CA ILE A 97 -4.40 10.68 1.65
C ILE A 97 -5.59 9.72 1.78
N TYR A 98 -5.92 8.98 0.73
CA TYR A 98 -6.98 7.98 0.74
C TYR A 98 -6.76 6.94 1.84
N LEU A 99 -5.57 6.35 1.92
CA LEU A 99 -5.23 5.37 2.95
C LEU A 99 -5.29 5.99 4.36
N SER A 100 -4.77 7.21 4.53
CA SER A 100 -4.81 7.92 5.82
C SER A 100 -6.23 8.17 6.30
N LEU A 101 -7.13 8.62 5.41
CA LEU A 101 -8.54 8.83 5.74
C LEU A 101 -9.27 7.51 6.01
N SER A 102 -8.99 6.47 5.22
CA SER A 102 -9.58 5.14 5.41
C SER A 102 -9.21 4.54 6.76
N LEU A 103 -7.94 4.65 7.15
CA LEU A 103 -7.43 4.14 8.42
C LEU A 103 -7.93 4.96 9.61
N ASN A 104 -7.68 6.26 9.61
CA ASN A 104 -7.92 7.11 10.78
C ASN A 104 -9.40 7.47 10.95
N GLY A 105 -10.14 7.65 9.85
CA GLY A 105 -11.54 8.05 9.90
C GLY A 105 -12.52 6.88 10.03
N PHE A 106 -12.20 5.71 9.45
CA PHE A 106 -13.14 4.60 9.34
C PHE A 106 -12.65 3.28 9.94
N GLY A 107 -11.37 3.19 10.37
CA GLY A 107 -10.81 1.98 10.96
C GLY A 107 -10.81 0.76 10.02
N ARG A 108 -10.80 1.00 8.71
CA ARG A 108 -10.83 -0.04 7.67
C ARG A 108 -9.44 -0.13 7.00
N HIS A 109 -9.11 -1.28 6.40
CA HIS A 109 -7.89 -1.51 5.60
C HIS A 109 -6.57 -1.50 6.38
N SER A 110 -6.57 -1.95 7.63
CA SER A 110 -5.33 -2.09 8.43
C SER A 110 -4.26 -2.90 7.67
N ASN A 111 -4.61 -4.07 7.12
CA ASN A 111 -3.64 -4.96 6.48
C ASN A 111 -2.98 -4.37 5.23
N GLU A 112 -3.75 -3.74 4.33
CA GLU A 112 -3.21 -3.13 3.12
C GLU A 112 -2.39 -1.87 3.43
N ALA A 113 -2.87 -1.03 4.34
CA ALA A 113 -2.13 0.16 4.71
C ALA A 113 -0.85 -0.18 5.48
N PHE A 114 -0.84 -1.21 6.35
CA PHE A 114 0.37 -1.68 7.03
C PHE A 114 1.42 -2.24 6.06
N SER A 115 1.02 -2.77 4.90
CA SER A 115 1.97 -3.22 3.87
C SER A 115 2.70 -2.05 3.19
N SER A 116 2.04 -0.90 3.07
CA SER A 116 2.60 0.35 2.51
C SER A 116 3.31 1.22 3.56
N LEU A 117 2.93 1.09 4.83
CA LEU A 117 3.55 1.76 5.95
C LEU A 117 4.89 1.07 6.24
N ALA A 118 5.99 1.74 5.91
CA ALA A 118 7.35 1.32 6.28
C ALA A 118 7.61 1.43 7.80
N ILE A 119 6.65 1.01 8.63
CA ILE A 119 6.80 0.91 10.08
C ILE A 119 7.76 -0.26 10.34
N GLN A 120 9.00 0.11 10.63
CA GLN A 120 10.06 -0.82 11.01
C GLN A 120 9.87 -1.39 12.42
N ASP A 121 9.02 -0.74 13.22
CA ASP A 121 8.66 -1.14 14.58
C ASP A 121 7.47 -2.14 14.58
N TRP A 122 7.07 -2.64 15.75
CA TRP A 122 5.95 -3.59 15.90
C TRP A 122 6.06 -4.89 15.11
N LYS A 123 7.24 -5.54 15.17
CA LYS A 123 7.46 -6.83 14.50
C LYS A 123 6.98 -7.98 15.37
N ASN A 124 6.23 -8.90 14.78
CA ASN A 124 5.74 -10.11 15.46
C ASN A 124 6.25 -11.35 14.71
N PHE A 125 6.69 -12.36 15.44
CA PHE A 125 7.11 -13.65 14.88
C PHE A 125 6.72 -14.79 15.82
N LEU A 126 6.58 -15.98 15.25
CA LEU A 126 6.27 -17.19 16.00
C LEU A 126 7.54 -18.00 16.21
N ARG A 127 7.84 -18.33 17.47
CA ARG A 127 8.82 -19.37 17.78
C ARG A 127 8.06 -20.64 18.09
N ILE A 128 8.30 -21.69 17.32
CA ILE A 128 7.60 -22.97 17.45
C ILE A 128 8.58 -23.98 18.04
N LYS A 129 8.21 -24.59 19.17
CA LYS A 129 8.93 -25.71 19.78
C LYS A 129 8.16 -26.98 19.51
N ILE A 130 8.81 -27.96 18.87
CA ILE A 130 8.25 -29.28 18.60
C ILE A 130 8.99 -30.26 19.50
N GLU A 131 8.26 -30.94 20.38
CA GLU A 131 8.82 -31.97 21.26
C GLU A 131 8.87 -33.33 20.56
N PRO A 132 9.80 -34.22 20.93
CA PRO A 132 9.85 -35.59 20.40
C PRO A 132 8.55 -36.39 20.60
N THR A 133 7.74 -36.01 21.60
CA THR A 133 6.43 -36.60 21.89
C THR A 133 5.33 -36.21 20.88
N GLY A 134 5.62 -35.28 19.96
CA GLY A 134 4.65 -34.73 19.01
C GLY A 134 3.84 -33.56 19.57
N GLU A 135 4.12 -33.10 20.79
CA GLU A 135 3.56 -31.86 21.32
C GLU A 135 4.20 -30.64 20.67
N VAL A 136 3.39 -29.64 20.34
CA VAL A 136 3.85 -28.39 19.73
C VAL A 136 3.50 -27.23 20.66
N THR A 137 4.49 -26.43 21.02
CA THR A 137 4.27 -25.16 21.74
C THR A 137 4.62 -23.99 20.83
N ILE A 138 3.65 -23.12 20.59
CA ILE A 138 3.80 -21.90 19.81
C ILE A 138 3.98 -20.73 20.79
N TYR A 139 5.04 -19.96 20.59
CA TYR A 139 5.34 -18.74 21.34
C TYR A 139 5.15 -17.53 20.41
N PRO A 140 4.03 -16.80 20.54
CA PRO A 140 3.82 -15.54 19.83
C PRO A 140 4.66 -14.44 20.46
N ILE A 141 5.70 -13.98 19.75
CA ILE A 141 6.66 -12.99 20.23
C ILE A 141 6.49 -11.69 19.46
N GLY A 142 6.42 -10.57 20.19
CA GLY A 142 6.33 -9.22 19.65
C GLY A 142 7.52 -8.36 20.04
N VAL A 143 7.91 -7.44 19.17
CA VAL A 143 8.95 -6.43 19.39
C VAL A 143 8.36 -5.07 19.02
N ARG A 144 8.07 -4.24 20.04
CA ARG A 144 7.41 -2.94 19.83
C ARG A 144 8.31 -1.93 19.12
N LYS A 145 9.58 -1.83 19.51
CA LYS A 145 10.59 -0.99 18.84
C LYS A 145 11.80 -1.82 18.47
N VAL A 146 12.10 -1.85 17.18
CA VAL A 146 13.24 -2.61 16.63
C VAL A 146 14.52 -1.76 16.76
N PRO A 147 15.64 -2.35 17.20
CA PRO A 147 16.92 -1.64 17.28
C PRO A 147 17.41 -1.21 15.89
N ARG A 148 17.80 0.06 15.80
CA ARG A 148 18.39 0.66 14.59
C ARG A 148 19.90 0.80 14.68
N LYS A 149 20.45 0.64 15.89
CA LYS A 149 21.89 0.61 16.18
C LYS A 149 22.28 -0.76 16.72
N TRP A 150 23.38 -1.27 16.19
CA TRP A 150 23.90 -2.60 16.50
C TRP A 150 25.39 -2.48 16.79
N LYS A 151 25.87 -3.30 17.71
CA LYS A 151 27.30 -3.46 17.96
C LYS A 151 27.68 -4.93 17.87
N ALA A 152 28.92 -5.17 17.46
CA ALA A 152 29.51 -6.49 17.55
C ALA A 152 29.56 -6.91 19.02
N LYS A 153 29.24 -8.17 19.27
CA LYS A 153 29.37 -8.75 20.60
C LYS A 153 30.85 -8.90 20.96
N GLU A 154 31.16 -8.77 22.25
CA GLU A 154 32.50 -9.09 22.76
C GLU A 154 32.77 -10.60 22.62
N SER A 155 33.99 -10.94 22.20
CA SER A 155 34.44 -12.33 21.98
C SER A 155 34.33 -13.14 23.27
N ASN A 156 33.81 -14.38 23.18
CA ASN A 156 33.64 -15.39 24.25
C ASN A 156 32.29 -15.47 25.00
N THR A 157 31.22 -14.88 24.50
CA THR A 157 29.86 -15.16 25.02
C THR A 157 29.03 -15.99 24.03
N ALA A 158 28.11 -16.83 24.51
CA ALA A 158 27.19 -17.57 23.64
C ALA A 158 26.09 -16.64 23.07
N GLY A 159 25.46 -16.99 21.95
CA GLY A 159 24.37 -16.21 21.32
C GLY A 159 24.78 -15.39 20.08
N PRO A 160 23.89 -14.52 19.55
CA PRO A 160 24.08 -13.83 18.27
C PRO A 160 25.30 -12.90 18.24
N ASP A 161 25.91 -12.73 17.06
CA ASP A 161 27.13 -11.92 16.87
C ASP A 161 26.89 -10.41 16.95
N LEU A 162 25.65 -9.99 16.68
CA LEU A 162 25.21 -8.60 16.78
C LEU A 162 24.24 -8.46 17.95
N ILE A 163 24.50 -7.50 18.81
CA ILE A 163 23.63 -7.15 19.92
C ILE A 163 23.05 -5.74 19.73
N PRO A 164 21.79 -5.50 20.12
CA PRO A 164 21.18 -4.18 20.09
C PRO A 164 22.01 -3.18 20.91
N ASP A 165 22.34 -2.03 20.31
CA ASP A 165 22.97 -0.88 20.99
C ASP A 165 22.07 0.36 20.88
N ASP A 166 20.77 0.12 20.88
CA ASP A 166 19.74 1.15 20.76
C ASP A 166 18.93 1.20 22.04
N SER A 167 19.09 2.29 22.82
CA SER A 167 18.38 2.50 24.07
C SER A 167 16.86 2.66 23.90
N LYS A 168 16.39 2.93 22.68
CA LYS A 168 14.96 3.03 22.37
C LYS A 168 14.35 1.68 21.98
N ALA A 169 15.17 0.65 21.73
CA ALA A 169 14.69 -0.67 21.40
C ALA A 169 13.99 -1.32 22.61
N THR A 170 12.94 -2.07 22.35
CA THR A 170 12.25 -2.84 23.39
C THR A 170 12.67 -4.29 23.33
N ALA A 171 12.79 -4.93 24.49
CA ALA A 171 12.98 -6.38 24.55
C ALA A 171 11.80 -7.13 23.91
N PRO A 172 12.03 -8.33 23.34
CA PRO A 172 10.95 -9.17 22.88
C PRO A 172 10.01 -9.54 24.03
N GLU A 173 8.71 -9.42 23.81
CA GLU A 173 7.66 -9.78 24.76
C GLU A 173 6.78 -10.89 24.19
N LEU A 174 6.18 -11.69 25.07
CA LEU A 174 5.11 -12.58 24.65
C LEU A 174 3.84 -11.76 24.44
N ILE A 175 3.29 -11.82 23.23
CA ILE A 175 2.03 -11.12 22.90
C ILE A 175 0.87 -11.73 23.70
N GLU A 176 0.92 -13.06 23.87
CA GLU A 176 -0.03 -13.84 24.66
C GLU A 176 0.66 -15.07 25.28
N LYS A 177 -0.08 -15.83 26.09
CA LYS A 177 0.45 -17.05 26.71
C LYS A 177 0.82 -18.08 25.63
N PRO A 178 1.88 -18.89 25.83
CA PRO A 178 2.26 -19.92 24.86
C PRO A 178 1.10 -20.88 24.58
N ILE A 179 0.84 -21.10 23.29
CA ILE A 179 -0.26 -21.97 22.83
C ILE A 179 0.30 -23.39 22.75
N LYS A 180 -0.26 -24.29 23.54
CA LYS A 180 0.11 -25.71 23.55
C LYS A 180 -0.87 -26.50 22.70
N LEU A 181 -0.35 -27.24 21.74
CA LEU A 181 -1.08 -28.19 20.91
C LEU A 181 -0.57 -29.58 21.27
N SER A 182 -1.41 -30.39 21.92
CA SER A 182 -1.18 -31.83 22.02
C SER A 182 -1.57 -32.46 20.69
N GLY A 183 -0.82 -33.48 20.26
CA GLY A 183 -0.98 -34.11 18.96
C GLY A 183 -2.45 -34.38 18.62
N ILE A 184 -2.89 -33.86 17.48
CA ILE A 184 -4.20 -34.16 16.91
C ILE A 184 -4.24 -35.67 16.70
N SER A 185 -4.94 -36.38 17.60
CA SER A 185 -5.39 -37.74 17.32
C SER A 185 -6.14 -37.66 15.99
N ARG A 186 -5.61 -38.34 14.97
CA ARG A 186 -6.23 -38.48 13.66
C ARG A 186 -7.65 -39.05 13.87
N ARG A 187 -8.66 -38.19 13.98
CA ARG A 187 -10.04 -38.57 13.65
C ARG A 187 -10.14 -38.59 12.13
N ILE A 188 -9.60 -39.65 11.54
CA ILE A 188 -10.03 -40.12 10.23
C ILE A 188 -11.21 -41.04 10.55
N SER A 189 -12.42 -40.53 10.37
CA SER A 189 -13.64 -41.33 10.24
C SER A 189 -14.23 -41.02 8.88
#